data_AF-A0A6V1TD88-F1
#
_entry.id   AF-A0A6V1TD88-F1
#
_cell.length_a   1.000
_cell.length_b   1.000
_cell.length_c   1.000
_cell.angle_alpha   90.00
_cell.angle_beta   90.00
_cell.angle_gamma   90.00
#
_symmetry.space_group_name_H-M   'P 1'
#
loop_
_entity.id
_entity.type
_entity.pdbx_description
1 polymer ?
#
loop_
_entity_poly.entity_id
_entity_poly.type
_entity_poly.pdbx_seq_one_letter_code
_entity_poly.pdbx_strand_id
1 'polypeptide(L)'
;SLEELPVGRKKKSLYWTSERAFRAEMHHFCAEYMGALGQPVSWMPRLVDFRRAGRDDLVAAISRYGGTDDACARFGLVPYREWGYFDRNRALASDLLAYLREKGWPTDTMPDRATLEGDARGRDLNRRLSRLGGRSLVGRRLGLALTGRAAFYNDKINYGPFSLEFAVEVLEYIKETHFAAAPGAWASADMLDPETVGAVALPPPGDLRAHGRRDLADLIEDYGGPQQVARRLGLVYEDDFLEEERELVQAYLRGEMS
;
A
#
# COMPACT_ATOMS: atom_id res chain seq x y z
N SER A 1 5.03 -23.57 -9.59
CA SER A 1 5.51 -23.27 -8.22
C SER A 1 6.26 -21.94 -8.22
N LEU A 2 6.35 -21.19 -7.11
CA LEU A 2 7.18 -19.96 -7.06
C LEU A 2 8.68 -20.24 -7.28
N GLU A 3 9.09 -21.49 -7.10
CA GLU A 3 10.45 -21.98 -7.32
C GLU A 3 10.84 -22.11 -8.81
N GLU A 4 9.88 -21.96 -9.72
CA GLU A 4 10.09 -22.14 -11.17
C GLU A 4 10.08 -20.82 -11.95
N LEU A 5 9.93 -19.67 -11.28
CA LEU A 5 10.00 -18.38 -11.98
C LEU A 5 11.42 -18.17 -12.51
N PRO A 6 11.60 -17.87 -13.82
CA PRO A 6 12.91 -17.70 -14.43
C PRO A 6 13.52 -16.36 -14.05
N VAL A 7 13.91 -16.21 -12.79
CA VAL A 7 14.57 -15.00 -12.30
C VAL A 7 16.06 -15.11 -12.62
N GLY A 8 16.61 -14.09 -13.27
CA GLY A 8 17.90 -14.14 -13.99
C GLY A 8 19.10 -14.76 -13.22
N ARG A 9 20.14 -15.15 -13.95
CA ARG A 9 21.31 -15.88 -13.39
C ARG A 9 22.09 -15.07 -12.36
N LYS A 10 22.62 -15.77 -11.34
CA LYS A 10 23.54 -15.21 -10.32
C LYS A 10 24.73 -14.47 -10.98
N LYS A 11 25.12 -13.32 -10.43
CA LYS A 11 26.29 -12.53 -10.90
C LYS A 11 27.45 -12.57 -9.90
N LYS A 12 28.66 -12.33 -10.41
CA LYS A 12 29.90 -12.28 -9.60
C LYS A 12 29.92 -11.05 -8.67
N SER A 13 30.62 -11.15 -7.54
CA SER A 13 30.67 -10.08 -6.51
C SER A 13 31.05 -8.69 -7.03
N LEU A 14 31.98 -8.61 -7.99
CA LEU A 14 32.44 -7.35 -8.62
C LEU A 14 31.37 -6.68 -9.49
N TYR A 15 30.35 -7.41 -9.95
CA TYR A 15 29.24 -6.82 -10.70
C TYR A 15 28.45 -5.84 -9.82
N TRP A 16 28.31 -6.17 -8.53
CA TRP A 16 27.53 -5.41 -7.56
C TRP A 16 28.22 -4.16 -7.02
N THR A 17 29.42 -3.81 -7.50
CA THR A 17 30.05 -2.52 -7.14
C THR A 17 29.47 -1.35 -7.93
N SER A 18 28.77 -1.63 -9.04
CA SER A 18 28.10 -0.61 -9.83
C SER A 18 26.66 -0.44 -9.36
N GLU A 19 26.33 0.73 -8.82
CA GLU A 19 24.95 1.06 -8.43
C GLU A 19 24.00 0.93 -9.61
N ARG A 20 24.40 1.41 -10.80
CA ARG A 20 23.61 1.29 -12.02
C ARG A 20 23.26 -0.16 -12.36
N ALA A 21 24.24 -1.07 -12.24
CA ALA A 21 24.02 -2.48 -12.51
C ALA A 21 23.10 -3.12 -11.46
N PHE A 22 23.25 -2.73 -10.19
CA PHE A 22 22.40 -3.20 -9.11
C PHE A 22 20.95 -2.71 -9.27
N ARG A 23 20.74 -1.42 -9.54
CA ARG A 23 19.43 -0.80 -9.84
C ARG A 23 18.72 -1.52 -10.99
N ALA A 24 19.42 -1.71 -12.11
CA ALA A 24 18.86 -2.38 -13.29
C ALA A 24 18.42 -3.82 -12.98
N GLU A 25 19.25 -4.57 -12.25
CA GLU A 25 18.90 -5.93 -11.87
C GLU A 25 17.74 -5.99 -10.86
N MET A 26 17.70 -5.07 -9.88
CA MET A 26 16.60 -4.97 -8.92
C MET A 26 15.26 -4.73 -9.61
N HIS A 27 15.20 -3.77 -10.54
CA HIS A 27 13.99 -3.52 -11.32
C HIS A 27 13.62 -4.69 -12.22
N HIS A 28 14.60 -5.33 -12.86
CA HIS A 28 14.34 -6.53 -13.66
C HIS A 28 13.78 -7.66 -12.80
N PHE A 29 14.36 -7.92 -11.61
CA PHE A 29 13.84 -8.92 -10.68
C PHE A 29 12.41 -8.58 -10.26
N CYS A 30 12.12 -7.33 -9.89
CA CYS A 30 10.78 -6.92 -9.47
C CYS A 30 9.77 -7.06 -10.63
N ALA A 31 10.14 -6.66 -11.85
CA ALA A 31 9.28 -6.79 -13.02
C ALA A 31 8.87 -8.25 -13.29
N GLU A 32 9.83 -9.18 -13.27
CA GLU A 32 9.58 -10.61 -13.49
C GLU A 32 8.83 -11.23 -12.30
N TYR A 33 9.35 -11.05 -11.08
CA TYR A 33 8.85 -11.74 -9.89
C TYR A 33 7.51 -11.19 -9.42
N MET A 34 7.37 -9.87 -9.31
CA MET A 34 6.11 -9.24 -8.87
C MET A 34 5.07 -9.28 -9.97
N GLY A 35 5.47 -9.12 -11.24
CA GLY A 35 4.58 -9.29 -12.39
C GLY A 35 3.96 -10.69 -12.44
N ALA A 36 4.75 -11.74 -12.22
CA ALA A 36 4.24 -13.12 -12.14
C ALA A 36 3.28 -13.35 -10.96
N LEU A 37 3.38 -12.53 -9.90
CA LEU A 37 2.47 -12.56 -8.76
C LEU A 37 1.22 -11.67 -8.94
N GLY A 38 1.10 -10.95 -10.06
CA GLY A 38 0.05 -9.95 -10.25
C GLY A 38 0.14 -8.79 -9.24
N GLN A 39 1.37 -8.45 -8.83
CA GLN A 39 1.68 -7.37 -7.90
C GLN A 39 2.44 -6.25 -8.62
N PRO A 40 2.33 -5.00 -8.14
CA PRO A 40 3.07 -3.89 -8.74
C PRO A 40 4.58 -4.10 -8.76
N VAL A 41 5.20 -3.73 -9.88
CA VAL A 41 6.64 -3.86 -10.11
C VAL A 41 7.47 -2.88 -9.28
N SER A 42 6.83 -1.87 -8.70
CA SER A 42 7.42 -0.93 -7.75
C SER A 42 7.52 -1.49 -6.34
N TRP A 43 6.96 -2.67 -6.03
CA TRP A 43 6.96 -3.23 -4.69
C TRP A 43 8.20 -4.09 -4.44
N MET A 44 8.92 -3.81 -3.35
CA MET A 44 10.10 -4.56 -2.95
C MET A 44 9.73 -5.96 -2.43
N PRO A 45 10.19 -7.06 -3.07
CA PRO A 45 10.00 -8.41 -2.55
C PRO A 45 10.70 -8.60 -1.19
N ARG A 46 10.30 -9.61 -0.40
CA ARG A 46 11.02 -9.92 0.85
C ARG A 46 12.36 -10.55 0.53
N LEU A 47 13.33 -10.42 1.43
CA LEU A 47 14.62 -11.12 1.33
C LEU A 47 14.46 -12.65 1.18
N VAL A 48 13.43 -13.25 1.77
CA VAL A 48 13.15 -14.69 1.58
C VAL A 48 12.69 -15.02 0.16
N ASP A 49 12.03 -14.10 -0.53
CA ASP A 49 11.54 -14.28 -1.89
C ASP A 49 12.73 -14.29 -2.88
N PHE A 50 13.72 -13.40 -2.68
CA PHE A 50 14.99 -13.47 -3.42
C PHE A 50 15.72 -14.80 -3.22
N ARG A 51 15.82 -15.30 -1.98
CA ARG A 51 16.48 -16.59 -1.69
C ARG A 51 15.75 -17.76 -2.34
N ARG A 52 14.42 -17.78 -2.29
CA ARG A 52 13.58 -18.80 -2.96
C ARG A 52 13.76 -18.78 -4.47
N ALA A 53 13.96 -17.60 -5.05
CA ALA A 53 14.33 -17.42 -6.45
C ALA A 53 15.80 -17.73 -6.76
N GLY A 54 16.59 -18.21 -5.78
CA GLY A 54 18.01 -18.48 -5.96
C GLY A 54 18.86 -17.22 -6.19
N ARG A 55 18.42 -16.06 -5.71
CA ARG A 55 19.09 -14.75 -5.84
C ARG A 55 19.77 -14.28 -4.56
N ASP A 56 20.57 -15.16 -3.95
CA ASP A 56 21.38 -14.81 -2.77
C ASP A 56 22.39 -13.69 -3.05
N ASP A 57 22.80 -13.54 -4.32
CA ASP A 57 23.66 -12.48 -4.80
C ASP A 57 22.99 -11.09 -4.66
N LEU A 58 21.70 -10.98 -4.96
CA LEU A 58 20.92 -9.76 -4.71
C LEU A 58 20.75 -9.48 -3.22
N VAL A 59 20.52 -10.51 -2.40
CA VAL A 59 20.45 -10.33 -0.93
C VAL A 59 21.77 -9.75 -0.40
N ALA A 60 22.91 -10.29 -0.84
CA ALA A 60 24.21 -9.77 -0.46
C ALA A 60 24.45 -8.34 -0.98
N ALA A 61 23.98 -8.03 -2.19
CA ALA A 61 24.03 -6.68 -2.73
C ALA A 61 23.17 -5.71 -1.91
N ILE A 62 21.92 -6.05 -1.59
CA ILE A 62 21.04 -5.24 -0.73
C ILE A 62 21.73 -4.92 0.60
N SER A 63 22.33 -5.91 1.28
CA SER A 63 23.10 -5.67 2.50
C SER A 63 24.29 -4.73 2.30
N ARG A 64 24.98 -4.81 1.17
CA ARG A 64 26.13 -3.93 0.83
C ARG A 64 25.71 -2.48 0.62
N TYR A 65 24.51 -2.25 0.09
CA TYR A 65 23.97 -0.91 -0.19
C TYR A 65 23.14 -0.33 0.96
N GLY A 66 23.35 -0.80 2.20
CA GLY A 66 22.72 -0.24 3.40
C GLY A 66 21.49 -1.01 3.90
N GLY A 67 20.94 -1.92 3.09
CA GLY A 67 19.79 -2.74 3.46
C GLY A 67 18.59 -2.51 2.55
N THR A 68 17.43 -3.06 2.95
CA THR A 68 16.21 -3.00 2.14
C THR A 68 15.69 -1.58 1.99
N ASP A 69 15.74 -0.80 3.06
CA ASP A 69 15.15 0.53 3.11
C ASP A 69 15.98 1.50 2.27
N ASP A 70 17.30 1.47 2.39
CA ASP A 70 18.22 2.19 1.50
C ASP A 70 18.04 1.80 0.03
N ALA A 71 17.90 0.51 -0.26
CA ALA A 71 17.67 0.05 -1.63
C ALA A 71 16.32 0.54 -2.18
N CYS A 72 15.27 0.55 -1.34
CA CYS A 72 13.96 1.08 -1.71
C CYS A 72 14.05 2.58 -1.99
N ALA A 73 14.69 3.35 -1.10
CA ALA A 73 14.84 4.78 -1.26
C ALA A 73 15.64 5.12 -2.53
N ARG A 74 16.77 4.46 -2.75
CA ARG A 74 17.64 4.71 -3.91
C ARG A 74 16.99 4.36 -5.24
N PHE A 75 16.18 3.31 -5.28
CA PHE A 75 15.63 2.77 -6.53
C PHE A 75 14.15 3.07 -6.71
N GLY A 76 13.54 3.83 -5.80
CA GLY A 76 12.12 4.16 -5.90
C GLY A 76 11.21 2.95 -5.83
N LEU A 77 11.51 2.04 -4.89
CA LEU A 77 10.67 0.91 -4.57
C LEU A 77 9.90 1.17 -3.27
N VAL A 78 8.73 0.55 -3.13
CA VAL A 78 7.93 0.55 -1.90
C VAL A 78 8.44 -0.56 -0.99
N PRO A 79 8.85 -0.28 0.27
CA PRO A 79 9.28 -1.30 1.21
C PRO A 79 8.18 -2.34 1.51
N TYR A 80 8.59 -3.59 1.78
CA TYR A 80 7.66 -4.68 2.10
C TYR A 80 6.70 -4.37 3.26
N ARG A 81 7.19 -3.65 4.27
CA ARG A 81 6.37 -3.29 5.43
C ARG A 81 5.16 -2.45 4.99
N GLU A 82 5.39 -1.49 4.11
CA GLU A 82 4.39 -0.53 3.63
C GLU A 82 3.42 -1.18 2.66
N TRP A 83 3.88 -1.75 1.52
CA TRP A 83 2.95 -2.37 0.58
C TRP A 83 2.27 -3.61 1.17
N GLY A 84 2.96 -4.36 2.03
CA GLY A 84 2.38 -5.53 2.70
C GLY A 84 1.26 -5.12 3.65
N TYR A 85 1.37 -3.97 4.31
CA TYR A 85 0.28 -3.40 5.11
C TYR A 85 -0.88 -2.95 4.20
N PHE A 86 -0.59 -2.20 3.14
CA PHE A 86 -1.57 -1.76 2.15
C PHE A 86 -2.37 -2.94 1.58
N ASP A 87 -1.70 -3.96 1.03
CA ASP A 87 -2.36 -5.09 0.36
C ASP A 87 -3.20 -5.93 1.33
N ARG A 88 -2.78 -6.06 2.60
CA ARG A 88 -3.60 -6.71 3.63
C ARG A 88 -4.89 -5.93 3.93
N ASN A 89 -4.84 -4.60 3.99
CA ASN A 89 -6.03 -3.77 4.21
C ASN A 89 -6.96 -3.82 3.00
N ARG A 90 -6.42 -3.66 1.77
CA ARG A 90 -7.17 -3.82 0.52
C ARG A 90 -7.85 -5.18 0.44
N ALA A 91 -7.10 -6.27 0.57
CA ALA A 91 -7.64 -7.62 0.48
C ALA A 91 -8.72 -7.88 1.54
N LEU A 92 -8.56 -7.36 2.77
CA LEU A 92 -9.60 -7.45 3.79
C LEU A 92 -10.86 -6.69 3.39
N ALA A 93 -10.75 -5.44 2.92
CA ALA A 93 -11.89 -4.63 2.53
C ALA A 93 -12.66 -5.29 1.37
N SER A 94 -11.94 -5.75 0.33
CA SER A 94 -12.53 -6.42 -0.82
C SER A 94 -13.19 -7.75 -0.43
N ASP A 95 -12.53 -8.58 0.40
CA ASP A 95 -13.11 -9.85 0.86
C ASP A 95 -14.33 -9.65 1.75
N LEU A 96 -14.33 -8.63 2.60
CA LEU A 96 -15.45 -8.28 3.47
C LEU A 96 -16.64 -7.81 2.63
N LEU A 97 -16.43 -6.91 1.67
CA LEU A 97 -17.48 -6.44 0.77
C LEU A 97 -18.09 -7.61 -0.02
N ALA A 98 -17.23 -8.46 -0.59
CA ALA A 98 -17.68 -9.65 -1.32
C ALA A 98 -18.46 -10.63 -0.41
N TYR A 99 -18.04 -10.80 0.84
CA TYR A 99 -18.74 -11.63 1.81
C TYR A 99 -20.12 -11.06 2.17
N LEU A 100 -20.23 -9.75 2.43
CA LEU A 100 -21.50 -9.08 2.71
C LEU A 100 -22.49 -9.24 1.54
N ARG A 101 -22.02 -9.04 0.31
CA ARG A 101 -22.81 -9.23 -0.91
C ARG A 101 -23.26 -10.68 -1.10
N GLU A 102 -22.37 -11.65 -0.89
CA GLU A 102 -22.68 -13.07 -0.98
C GLU A 102 -23.80 -13.47 0.01
N LYS A 103 -23.79 -12.93 1.22
CA LYS A 103 -24.80 -13.21 2.25
C LYS A 103 -26.08 -12.37 2.09
N GLY A 104 -26.13 -11.43 1.16
CA GLY A 104 -27.24 -10.50 0.99
C GLY A 104 -27.41 -9.55 2.18
N TRP A 105 -26.31 -9.21 2.87
CA TRP A 105 -26.33 -8.29 4.01
C TRP A 105 -26.04 -6.85 3.61
N PRO A 106 -26.51 -5.87 4.40
CA PRO A 106 -26.16 -4.47 4.21
C PRO A 106 -24.64 -4.26 4.22
N THR A 107 -24.15 -3.49 3.26
CA THR A 107 -22.73 -3.19 3.10
C THR A 107 -22.26 -2.00 3.95
N ASP A 108 -23.17 -1.39 4.69
CA ASP A 108 -22.94 -0.32 5.65
C ASP A 108 -22.89 -0.83 7.10
N THR A 109 -22.98 -2.14 7.32
CA THR A 109 -23.09 -2.74 8.66
C THR A 109 -22.02 -3.81 8.88
N MET A 110 -21.28 -3.69 9.99
CA MET A 110 -20.25 -4.66 10.36
C MET A 110 -20.90 -5.93 10.92
N PRO A 111 -20.62 -7.12 10.35
CA PRO A 111 -21.11 -8.38 10.89
C PRO A 111 -20.67 -8.59 12.34
N ASP A 112 -21.58 -9.14 13.14
CA ASP A 112 -21.22 -9.50 14.50
C ASP A 112 -20.31 -10.75 14.53
N ARG A 113 -19.79 -11.10 15.71
CA ARG A 113 -18.87 -12.23 15.84
C ARG A 113 -19.58 -13.56 15.57
N ALA A 114 -20.79 -13.74 16.10
CA ALA A 114 -21.53 -14.98 15.92
C ALA A 114 -21.89 -15.18 14.44
N THR A 115 -22.25 -14.09 13.77
CA THR A 115 -22.46 -14.03 12.33
C THR A 115 -21.23 -14.48 11.54
N LEU A 116 -20.04 -13.95 11.83
CA LEU A 116 -18.80 -14.36 11.17
C LEU A 116 -18.39 -15.80 11.53
N GLU A 117 -18.71 -16.28 12.73
CA GLU A 117 -18.34 -17.64 13.15
C GLU A 117 -19.18 -18.74 12.48
N GLY A 118 -20.28 -18.38 11.82
CA GLY A 118 -21.23 -19.30 11.18
C GLY A 118 -20.64 -20.13 10.03
N ASP A 119 -19.58 -19.67 9.35
CA ASP A 119 -18.93 -20.41 8.27
C ASP A 119 -17.41 -20.24 8.23
N ALA A 120 -16.73 -21.02 7.38
CA ALA A 120 -15.27 -21.01 7.30
C ALA A 120 -14.68 -19.68 6.80
N ARG A 121 -15.36 -19.02 5.85
CA ARG A 121 -14.93 -17.75 5.26
C ARG A 121 -15.07 -16.61 6.27
N GLY A 122 -16.19 -16.56 6.99
CA GLY A 122 -16.42 -15.61 8.07
C GLY A 122 -15.43 -15.78 9.23
N ARG A 123 -15.10 -17.02 9.63
CA ARG A 123 -14.08 -17.27 10.66
C ARG A 123 -12.71 -16.76 10.24
N ASP A 124 -12.35 -16.93 8.97
CA ASP A 124 -11.11 -16.40 8.44
C ASP A 124 -11.08 -14.86 8.42
N LEU A 125 -12.17 -14.22 7.97
CA LEU A 125 -12.35 -12.77 8.05
C LEU A 125 -12.21 -12.26 9.49
N ASN A 126 -12.85 -12.92 10.46
CA ASN A 126 -12.77 -12.52 11.87
C ASN A 126 -11.33 -12.58 12.42
N ARG A 127 -10.53 -13.58 12.02
CA ARG A 127 -9.10 -13.64 12.37
C ARG A 127 -8.33 -12.48 11.75
N ARG A 128 -8.59 -12.14 10.49
CA ARG A 128 -7.93 -11.02 9.79
C ARG A 128 -8.32 -9.67 10.40
N LEU A 129 -9.59 -9.46 10.71
CA LEU A 129 -10.10 -8.29 11.43
C LEU A 129 -9.38 -8.12 12.76
N SER A 130 -9.23 -9.21 13.54
CA SER A 130 -8.55 -9.19 14.83
C SER A 130 -7.08 -8.76 14.74
N ARG A 131 -6.38 -9.12 13.65
CA ARG A 131 -4.98 -8.70 13.41
C ARG A 131 -4.85 -7.22 13.03
N LEU A 132 -5.92 -6.60 12.53
CA LEU A 132 -5.98 -5.19 12.12
C LEU A 132 -6.70 -4.31 13.17
N GLY A 133 -6.68 -4.71 14.44
CA GLY A 133 -7.25 -3.96 15.56
C GLY A 133 -8.72 -4.28 15.87
N GLY A 134 -9.27 -5.31 15.24
CA GLY A 134 -10.60 -5.86 15.53
C GLY A 134 -11.74 -5.19 14.78
N ARG A 135 -12.93 -5.77 14.93
CA ARG A 135 -14.16 -5.38 14.22
C ARG A 135 -14.55 -3.91 14.45
N SER A 136 -14.37 -3.42 15.67
CA SER A 136 -14.73 -2.04 16.01
C SER A 136 -13.88 -1.01 15.27
N LEU A 137 -12.55 -1.17 15.29
CA LEU A 137 -11.64 -0.24 14.62
C LEU A 137 -11.80 -0.31 13.10
N VAL A 138 -11.79 -1.53 12.55
CA VAL A 138 -11.93 -1.72 11.09
C VAL A 138 -13.29 -1.24 10.61
N GLY A 139 -14.37 -1.53 11.33
CA GLY A 139 -15.71 -1.08 10.96
C GLY A 139 -15.79 0.44 10.89
N ARG A 140 -15.28 1.16 11.90
CA ARG A 140 -15.24 2.63 11.89
C ARG A 140 -14.40 3.19 10.74
N ARG A 141 -13.22 2.61 10.47
CA ARG A 141 -12.35 3.03 9.36
C ARG A 141 -13.07 2.90 8.02
N LEU A 142 -13.81 1.81 7.83
CA LEU A 142 -14.52 1.47 6.59
C LEU A 142 -15.98 1.98 6.54
N GLY A 143 -16.42 2.81 7.50
CA GLY A 143 -17.78 3.37 7.49
C GLY A 143 -18.90 2.41 7.88
N LEU A 144 -18.56 1.27 8.49
CA LEU A 144 -19.52 0.24 8.88
C LEU A 144 -20.08 0.50 10.28
N ALA A 145 -21.41 0.56 10.38
CA ALA A 145 -22.14 0.62 11.63
C ALA A 145 -21.87 -0.63 12.47
N LEU A 146 -21.56 -0.44 13.75
CA LEU A 146 -21.41 -1.54 14.70
C LEU A 146 -22.76 -1.88 15.30
N THR A 147 -23.04 -3.16 15.49
CA THR A 147 -24.26 -3.64 16.13
C THR A 147 -24.04 -4.13 17.56
N GLY A 148 -25.12 -4.16 18.34
CA GLY A 148 -25.15 -4.71 19.69
C GLY A 148 -24.18 -4.02 20.66
N ARG A 149 -23.52 -4.81 21.51
CA ARG A 149 -22.65 -4.30 22.58
C ARG A 149 -21.44 -3.49 22.07
N ALA A 150 -21.00 -3.74 20.84
CA ALA A 150 -19.87 -3.03 20.25
C ALA A 150 -20.18 -1.56 19.89
N ALA A 151 -21.46 -1.23 19.68
CA ALA A 151 -21.91 0.14 19.45
C ALA A 151 -21.72 1.02 20.70
N PHE A 152 -22.08 0.50 21.88
CA PHE A 152 -22.10 1.25 23.13
C PHE A 152 -20.73 1.75 23.62
N TYR A 153 -19.65 1.00 23.38
CA TYR A 153 -18.32 1.36 23.90
C TYR A 153 -17.54 2.34 23.01
N ASN A 154 -18.07 2.72 21.83
CA ASN A 154 -17.30 3.40 20.79
C ASN A 154 -17.91 4.71 20.28
N ASP A 155 -18.71 5.41 21.09
CA ASP A 155 -19.28 6.72 20.73
C ASP A 155 -18.23 7.85 20.66
N LYS A 156 -17.02 7.63 21.18
CA LYS A 156 -15.99 8.68 21.26
C LYS A 156 -15.21 8.90 19.97
N ILE A 157 -15.32 8.01 18.98
CA ILE A 157 -14.58 8.13 17.72
C ILE A 157 -15.58 8.15 16.56
N ASN A 158 -15.85 9.35 16.06
CA ASN A 158 -16.62 9.57 14.83
C ASN A 158 -15.67 10.13 13.77
N TYR A 159 -15.51 9.42 12.67
CA TYR A 159 -14.67 9.86 11.55
C TYR A 159 -15.49 10.61 10.46
N GLY A 160 -16.82 10.69 10.60
CA GLY A 160 -17.73 11.22 9.57
C GLY A 160 -18.28 10.16 8.61
N PRO A 161 -19.00 10.57 7.54
CA PRO A 161 -19.51 9.65 6.51
C PRO A 161 -18.37 8.93 5.79
N PHE A 162 -18.60 7.68 5.39
CA PHE A 162 -17.67 6.85 4.62
C PHE A 162 -18.37 5.59 4.14
N SER A 163 -17.82 4.93 3.11
CA SER A 163 -18.37 3.70 2.55
C SER A 163 -17.27 2.64 2.36
N LEU A 164 -17.64 1.37 2.57
CA LEU A 164 -16.79 0.23 2.30
C LEU A 164 -16.53 0.07 0.78
N GLU A 165 -17.53 0.30 -0.05
CA GLU A 165 -17.41 0.26 -1.51
C GLU A 165 -16.39 1.29 -2.00
N PHE A 166 -16.52 2.53 -1.56
CA PHE A 166 -15.56 3.59 -1.88
C PHE A 166 -14.14 3.19 -1.45
N ALA A 167 -13.98 2.67 -0.23
CA ALA A 167 -12.70 2.21 0.27
C ALA A 167 -12.07 1.13 -0.64
N VAL A 168 -12.87 0.15 -1.07
CA VAL A 168 -12.42 -0.89 -2.01
C VAL A 168 -12.00 -0.26 -3.34
N GLU A 169 -12.84 0.60 -3.92
CA GLU A 169 -12.55 1.20 -5.23
C GLU A 169 -11.29 2.07 -5.24
N VAL A 170 -11.07 2.88 -4.21
CA VAL A 170 -9.85 3.69 -4.09
C VAL A 170 -8.61 2.80 -3.92
N LEU A 171 -8.69 1.77 -3.08
CA LEU A 171 -7.54 0.88 -2.85
C LEU A 171 -7.21 0.03 -4.09
N GLU A 172 -8.20 -0.42 -4.84
CA GLU A 172 -7.97 -1.10 -6.13
C GLU A 172 -7.38 -0.13 -7.16
N TYR A 173 -7.91 1.10 -7.27
CA TYR A 173 -7.36 2.13 -8.16
C TYR A 173 -5.88 2.42 -7.85
N ILE A 174 -5.52 2.56 -6.58
CA ILE A 174 -4.11 2.76 -6.15
C ILE A 174 -3.25 1.58 -6.60
N LYS A 175 -3.72 0.35 -6.38
CA LYS A 175 -2.99 -0.85 -6.81
C LYS A 175 -2.80 -0.89 -8.33
N GLU A 176 -3.84 -0.62 -9.10
CA GLU A 176 -3.82 -0.61 -10.57
C GLU A 176 -2.87 0.46 -11.11
N THR A 177 -2.90 1.65 -10.53
CA THR A 177 -2.01 2.75 -10.94
C THR A 177 -0.56 2.38 -10.63
N HIS A 178 -0.29 1.77 -9.46
CA HIS A 178 1.05 1.28 -9.12
C HIS A 178 1.50 0.17 -10.06
N PHE A 179 0.57 -0.68 -10.53
CA PHE A 179 0.85 -1.73 -11.48
C PHE A 179 1.18 -1.18 -12.88
N ALA A 180 0.49 -0.13 -13.31
CA ALA A 180 0.66 0.48 -14.63
C ALA A 180 1.93 1.33 -14.75
N ALA A 181 2.45 1.83 -13.64
CA ALA A 181 3.60 2.71 -13.64
C ALA A 181 4.91 1.97 -13.88
N ALA A 182 5.82 2.64 -14.60
CA ALA A 182 7.20 2.17 -14.71
C ALA A 182 7.86 2.10 -13.31
N PRO A 183 8.76 1.12 -13.07
CA PRO A 183 9.54 1.09 -11.83
C PRO A 183 10.23 2.44 -11.60
N GLY A 184 10.09 3.00 -10.39
CA GLY A 184 10.63 4.30 -10.03
C GLY A 184 9.77 5.51 -10.42
N ALA A 185 8.71 5.38 -11.22
CA ALA A 185 7.83 6.51 -11.57
C ALA A 185 7.04 7.08 -10.38
N TRP A 186 6.90 6.29 -9.30
CA TRP A 186 6.27 6.71 -8.04
C TRP A 186 7.25 7.33 -7.05
N ALA A 187 8.53 7.07 -7.22
CA ALA A 187 9.54 7.88 -6.57
C ALA A 187 9.70 9.11 -7.45
N SER A 188 8.84 10.10 -7.24
CA SER A 188 9.16 11.44 -7.68
C SER A 188 10.61 11.72 -7.27
N ALA A 189 11.43 12.23 -8.20
CA ALA A 189 12.80 12.66 -7.88
C ALA A 189 12.83 13.72 -6.77
N ASP A 190 11.67 14.34 -6.51
CA ASP A 190 11.42 15.34 -5.47
C ASP A 190 10.89 14.73 -4.15
N MET A 191 10.52 13.44 -4.13
CA MET A 191 10.22 12.67 -2.90
C MET A 191 11.52 12.12 -2.28
N LEU A 192 12.39 13.03 -1.87
CA LEU A 192 13.63 12.72 -1.16
C LEU A 192 13.50 12.92 0.35
N ASP A 193 12.29 12.98 0.90
CA ASP A 193 12.12 12.77 2.35
C ASP A 193 12.30 11.27 2.65
N PRO A 194 13.39 10.87 3.32
CA PRO A 194 13.64 9.49 3.70
C PRO A 194 12.48 8.84 4.47
N GLU A 195 11.64 9.64 5.13
CA GLU A 195 10.50 9.15 5.92
C GLU A 195 9.30 8.73 5.06
N THR A 196 9.12 9.33 3.87
CA THR A 196 7.99 9.01 2.98
C THR A 196 8.39 8.22 1.75
N VAL A 197 9.68 8.02 1.48
CA VAL A 197 10.10 7.30 0.28
C VAL A 197 9.53 5.88 0.29
N GLY A 198 8.71 5.61 -0.73
CA GLY A 198 8.08 4.32 -0.90
C GLY A 198 6.87 4.09 0.01
N ALA A 199 6.27 5.13 0.61
CA ALA A 199 4.94 4.98 1.19
C ALA A 199 3.87 4.84 0.10
N VAL A 200 2.78 4.12 0.41
CA VAL A 200 1.61 4.08 -0.48
C VAL A 200 0.70 5.26 -0.14
N ALA A 201 0.59 6.21 -1.06
CA ALA A 201 -0.13 7.45 -0.86
C ALA A 201 -1.55 7.41 -1.46
N LEU A 202 -2.44 8.24 -0.91
CA LEU A 202 -3.71 8.56 -1.55
C LEU A 202 -3.46 9.51 -2.75
N PRO A 203 -3.92 9.16 -3.96
CA PRO A 203 -3.78 10.03 -5.12
C PRO A 203 -4.51 11.37 -4.90
N PRO A 204 -3.90 12.51 -5.27
CA PRO A 204 -4.57 13.80 -5.22
C PRO A 204 -5.88 13.79 -6.02
N PRO A 205 -6.94 14.51 -5.59
CA PRO A 205 -8.18 14.64 -6.35
C PRO A 205 -7.97 15.12 -7.80
N GLY A 206 -6.97 15.97 -8.03
CA GLY A 206 -6.58 16.41 -9.39
C GLY A 206 -6.16 15.25 -10.30
N ASP A 207 -5.34 14.33 -9.79
CA ASP A 207 -4.86 13.17 -10.54
C ASP A 207 -6.01 12.18 -10.82
N LEU A 208 -6.90 11.97 -9.85
CA LEU A 208 -8.11 11.17 -10.05
C LEU A 208 -8.97 11.75 -11.18
N ARG A 209 -9.18 13.07 -11.17
CA ARG A 209 -9.94 13.77 -12.22
C ARG A 209 -9.26 13.67 -13.58
N ALA A 210 -7.93 13.79 -13.63
CA ALA A 210 -7.14 13.64 -14.85
C ALA A 210 -7.24 12.22 -15.44
N HIS A 211 -7.33 11.19 -14.59
CA HIS A 211 -7.55 9.80 -14.97
C HIS A 211 -9.03 9.42 -15.16
N GLY A 212 -9.94 10.41 -15.17
CA GLY A 212 -11.37 10.18 -15.41
C GLY A 212 -12.16 9.64 -14.21
N ARG A 213 -11.53 9.50 -13.03
CA ARG A 213 -12.17 9.09 -11.76
C ARG A 213 -12.71 10.27 -10.98
N ARG A 214 -13.57 11.08 -11.62
CA ARG A 214 -14.24 12.23 -10.96
C ARG A 214 -15.11 11.78 -9.79
N ASP A 215 -15.74 10.62 -9.93
CA ASP A 215 -16.53 9.95 -8.90
C ASP A 215 -15.75 9.77 -7.59
N LEU A 216 -14.50 9.28 -7.66
CA LEU A 216 -13.67 9.11 -6.46
C LEU A 216 -13.19 10.44 -5.90
N ALA A 217 -12.83 11.38 -6.77
CA ALA A 217 -12.36 12.70 -6.34
C ALA A 217 -13.45 13.45 -5.54
N ASP A 218 -14.69 13.41 -6.02
CA ASP A 218 -15.81 14.09 -5.38
C ASP A 218 -16.18 13.37 -4.06
N LEU A 219 -16.16 12.03 -4.02
CA LEU A 219 -16.35 11.28 -2.78
C LEU A 219 -15.26 11.53 -1.73
N ILE A 220 -14.01 11.78 -2.14
CA ILE A 220 -12.94 12.17 -1.20
C ILE A 220 -13.30 13.48 -0.50
N GLU A 221 -13.82 14.47 -1.25
CA GLU A 221 -14.27 15.75 -0.69
C GLU A 221 -15.46 15.55 0.25
N ASP A 222 -16.47 14.77 -0.17
CA ASP A 222 -17.66 14.46 0.64
C ASP A 222 -17.32 13.71 1.94
N TYR A 223 -16.25 12.91 1.95
CA TYR A 223 -15.78 12.15 3.12
C TYR A 223 -14.80 12.91 4.02
N GLY A 224 -14.79 14.25 3.91
CA GLY A 224 -14.02 15.12 4.80
C GLY A 224 -12.61 15.42 4.29
N GLY A 225 -12.38 15.22 2.99
CA GLY A 225 -11.13 15.57 2.33
C GLY A 225 -10.07 14.48 2.36
N PRO A 226 -9.01 14.66 1.55
CA PRO A 226 -8.03 13.62 1.27
C PRO A 226 -7.23 13.16 2.49
N GLN A 227 -6.85 14.06 3.41
CA GLN A 227 -6.15 13.70 4.64
C GLN A 227 -6.97 12.72 5.51
N GLN A 228 -8.27 12.98 5.64
CA GLN A 228 -9.18 12.13 6.41
C GLN A 228 -9.34 10.76 5.76
N VAL A 229 -9.48 10.71 4.43
CA VAL A 229 -9.56 9.46 3.67
C VAL A 229 -8.26 8.66 3.80
N ALA A 230 -7.11 9.29 3.60
CA ALA A 230 -5.81 8.64 3.69
C ALA A 230 -5.58 8.02 5.08
N ARG A 231 -5.83 8.78 6.15
CA ARG A 231 -5.74 8.28 7.53
C ARG A 231 -6.65 7.08 7.78
N ARG A 232 -7.90 7.11 7.28
CA ARG A 232 -8.84 5.99 7.41
C ARG A 232 -8.35 4.76 6.68
N LEU A 233 -7.78 4.91 5.49
CA LEU A 233 -7.29 3.78 4.70
C LEU A 233 -5.87 3.34 5.09
N GLY A 234 -5.19 4.11 5.94
CA GLY A 234 -3.81 3.84 6.36
C GLY A 234 -2.83 4.10 5.22
N LEU A 235 -3.11 5.15 4.46
CA LEU A 235 -2.31 5.68 3.37
C LEU A 235 -1.64 6.98 3.84
N VAL A 236 -0.57 7.37 3.17
CA VAL A 236 0.04 8.70 3.34
C VAL A 236 -0.74 9.73 2.50
N TYR A 237 -0.84 10.96 2.99
CA TYR A 237 -1.33 12.09 2.20
C TYR A 237 -0.27 13.18 2.13
N GLU A 238 -0.06 13.71 0.94
CA GLU A 238 1.11 14.49 0.55
C GLU A 238 1.11 15.94 1.05
N ASP A 239 -0.06 16.47 1.40
CA ASP A 239 -0.31 17.85 1.85
C ASP A 239 -0.03 18.03 3.36
N ASP A 240 0.38 16.96 4.05
CA ASP A 240 0.93 17.05 5.42
C ASP A 240 2.30 17.77 5.44
N PHE A 241 2.90 18.00 4.26
CA PHE A 241 4.10 18.81 4.08
C PHE A 241 3.71 20.19 3.59
N LEU A 242 3.97 21.20 4.41
CA LEU A 242 3.79 22.60 4.02
C LEU A 242 4.57 22.84 2.71
N GLU A 243 3.99 23.57 1.77
CA GLU A 243 4.64 24.00 0.51
C GLU A 243 6.04 24.59 0.76
N GLU A 244 6.21 25.25 1.92
CA GLU A 244 7.47 25.80 2.42
C GLU A 244 8.55 24.71 2.67
N GLU A 245 8.18 23.55 3.20
CA GLU A 245 9.12 22.43 3.39
C GLU A 245 9.49 21.78 2.06
N ARG A 246 8.54 21.71 1.11
CA ARG A 246 8.83 21.25 -0.26
C ARG A 246 9.82 22.18 -0.96
N GLU A 247 9.63 23.51 -0.85
CA GLU A 247 10.57 24.49 -1.39
C GLU A 247 11.95 24.43 -0.70
N LEU A 248 11.99 24.25 0.62
CA LEU A 248 13.24 24.09 1.38
C LEU A 248 14.03 22.84 0.97
N VAL A 249 13.36 21.69 0.83
CA VAL A 249 14.00 20.45 0.38
C VAL A 249 14.51 20.60 -1.05
N GLN A 250 13.73 21.23 -1.93
CA GLN A 250 14.15 21.55 -3.30
C GLN A 250 15.36 22.49 -3.33
N ALA A 251 15.36 23.54 -2.51
CA ALA A 251 16.49 24.47 -2.41
C ALA A 251 17.76 23.79 -1.86
N TYR A 252 17.62 22.91 -0.86
CA TYR A 252 18.72 22.12 -0.33
C TYR A 252 19.33 21.19 -1.39
N LEU A 253 18.49 20.47 -2.15
CA LEU A 253 18.95 19.55 -3.21
C LEU A 253 19.59 20.26 -4.39
N ARG A 254 19.15 21.49 -4.70
CA ARG A 254 19.80 22.37 -5.68
C ARG A 254 21.11 22.99 -5.18
N GLY A 255 21.46 22.80 -3.90
CA GLY A 255 22.64 23.42 -3.28
C GLY A 255 22.50 24.92 -3.06
N GLU A 256 21.27 25.44 -3.03
CA GLU A 256 20.96 26.86 -2.84
C GLU A 256 20.97 27.26 -1.35
N MET A 257 21.03 26.28 -0.45
CA MET A 257 21.17 26.46 0.98
C MET A 257 22.50 25.86 1.46
N SER A 258 23.37 26.71 2.04
CA SER A 258 24.65 26.32 2.65
C SER A 258 24.51 26.04 4.14
#